data_AF-A0A926C4S5-F1
#
_entry.id   AF-A0A926C4S5-F1
#
_cell.length_a   1.000
_cell.length_b   1.000
_cell.length_c   1.000
_cell.angle_alpha   90.00
_cell.angle_beta   90.00
_cell.angle_gamma   90.00
#
_symmetry.space_group_name_H-M   'P 1'
#
loop_
_entity.id
_entity.type
_entity.pdbx_description
1 polymer ?
#
loop_
_entity_poly.entity_id
_entity_poly.type
_entity_poly.pdbx_seq_one_letter_code
_entity_poly.pdbx_strand_id
1 'polypeptide(L)' 'MQSADFTALSTNAQLDMLYDEGEILANRYEGECIFLLYSLYGFYVELRHDAYTNTIQRVTAFRDTALLEPYLPYLSEI' A
#
# COMPACT_ATOMS: atom_id res chain seq x y z
N MET A 1 10.39 12.49 -1.75
CA MET A 1 10.19 12.08 -0.34
C MET A 1 10.82 10.70 -0.13
N GLN A 2 11.34 10.38 1.05
CA GLN A 2 11.78 9.01 1.39
C GLN A 2 10.69 8.25 2.16
N SER A 3 10.74 6.92 2.13
CA SER A 3 9.77 6.08 2.85
C SER A 3 9.79 6.30 4.36
N ALA A 4 10.93 6.69 4.92
CA ALA A 4 11.06 7.06 6.33
C ALA A 4 10.26 8.35 6.67
N ASP A 5 10.33 9.36 5.79
CA ASP A 5 9.56 10.61 5.95
C ASP A 5 8.06 10.32 5.90
N PHE A 6 7.63 9.47 4.97
CA PHE A 6 6.24 9.03 4.86
C PHE A 6 5.77 8.27 6.11
N THR A 7 6.62 7.37 6.62
CA THR A 7 6.30 6.56 7.81
C THR A 7 6.17 7.41 9.07
N ALA A 8 6.82 8.58 9.12
CA ALA A 8 6.73 9.53 10.23
C ALA A 8 5.43 10.37 10.23
N LEU A 9 4.66 10.36 9.14
CA LEU A 9 3.36 11.04 9.07
C LEU A 9 2.31 10.34 9.94
N SER A 10 1.26 11.08 10.30
CA SER A 10 0.05 10.48 10.87
C SER A 10 -0.63 9.59 9.84
N THR A 11 -1.39 8.59 10.29
CA THR A 11 -2.13 7.70 9.39
C THR A 11 -3.01 8.45 8.40
N ASN A 12 -3.72 9.50 8.84
CA ASN A 12 -4.53 10.31 7.93
C ASN A 12 -3.68 11.00 6.85
N ALA A 13 -2.55 11.61 7.22
CA ALA A 13 -1.67 12.26 6.24
C ALA A 13 -1.02 11.24 5.29
N GLN A 14 -0.74 10.03 5.75
CA GLN A 14 -0.30 8.93 4.87
C GLN A 14 -1.37 8.57 3.86
N LEU A 15 -2.63 8.44 4.29
CA LEU A 15 -3.76 8.09 3.42
C LEU A 15 -4.04 9.20 2.41
N ASP A 16 -4.09 10.46 2.85
CA ASP A 16 -4.28 11.61 1.96
C ASP A 16 -3.20 11.60 0.87
N MET A 17 -1.93 11.42 1.25
CA MET A 17 -0.83 11.35 0.29
C MET A 17 -0.93 10.13 -0.65
N LEU A 18 -1.32 8.95 -0.16
CA LEU A 18 -1.51 7.78 -1.01
C LEU A 18 -2.65 7.97 -2.01
N TYR A 19 -3.74 8.62 -1.60
CA TYR A 19 -4.90 8.84 -2.46
C TYR A 19 -4.67 9.97 -3.47
N ASP A 20 -3.91 11.00 -3.10
CA ASP A 20 -3.62 12.14 -3.97
C ASP A 20 -2.45 11.88 -4.92
N GLU A 21 -1.41 11.18 -4.46
CA GLU A 21 -0.13 11.06 -5.18
C GLU A 21 0.32 9.63 -5.46
N GLY A 22 -0.31 8.63 -4.84
CA GLY A 22 0.01 7.22 -5.02
C GLY A 22 -0.65 6.61 -6.25
N GLU A 23 0.06 5.71 -6.92
CA GLU A 23 -0.49 4.90 -8.01
C GLU A 23 -0.80 3.49 -7.50
N ILE A 24 -2.05 3.03 -7.64
CA ILE A 24 -2.41 1.66 -7.29
C ILE A 24 -1.84 0.71 -8.34
N LEU A 25 -0.96 -0.19 -7.90
CA LEU A 25 -0.36 -1.22 -8.75
C LEU A 25 -1.18 -2.50 -8.76
N ALA A 26 -1.71 -2.90 -7.60
CA ALA A 26 -2.46 -4.13 -7.44
C ALA A 26 -3.34 -4.12 -6.19
N ASN A 27 -4.36 -4.97 -6.20
CA ASN A 27 -5.16 -5.32 -5.04
C ASN A 27 -5.16 -6.83 -4.84
N ARG A 28 -5.04 -7.27 -3.59
CA ARG A 28 -5.28 -8.68 -3.22
C ARG A 28 -6.29 -8.77 -2.09
N TYR A 29 -6.98 -9.90 -2.05
CA TYR A 29 -7.96 -10.24 -1.03
C TYR A 29 -7.48 -11.48 -0.29
N GLU A 30 -7.32 -11.39 1.03
CA GLU A 30 -6.97 -12.54 1.85
C GLU A 30 -7.89 -12.59 3.08
N GLY A 31 -8.79 -13.58 3.10
CA GLY A 31 -9.79 -13.72 4.14
C GLY A 31 -10.65 -12.48 4.28
N GLU A 32 -10.61 -11.88 5.47
CA GLU A 32 -11.39 -10.69 5.84
C GLU A 32 -10.64 -9.37 5.56
N CYS A 33 -9.48 -9.44 4.90
CA CYS A 33 -8.61 -8.29 4.66
C CYS A 33 -8.45 -8.02 3.16
N ILE A 34 -8.44 -6.73 2.83
CA ILE A 34 -8.10 -6.21 1.51
C ILE A 34 -6.76 -5.53 1.63
N PHE A 35 -5.86 -5.81 0.69
CA PHE A 35 -4.56 -5.20 0.62
C PHE A 35 -4.42 -4.47 -0.71
N LEU A 36 -4.09 -3.19 -0.64
CA LEU A 36 -3.81 -2.35 -1.79
C LEU A 36 -2.30 -2.07 -1.82
N LEU A 37 -1.68 -2.34 -2.96
CA LEU A 37 -0.28 -2.02 -3.21
C LEU A 37 -0.21 -0.73 -4.01
N TYR A 38 0.47 0.26 -3.45
CA TYR A 38 0.74 1.54 -4.08
C TYR A 38 2.21 1.67 -4.48
N SER A 39 2.47 2.37 -5.59
CA SER A 39 3.74 3.00 -5.90
C SER A 39 3.68 4.47 -5.47
N LEU A 40 4.66 4.93 -4.70
CA LEU A 40 4.75 6.33 -4.26
C LEU A 40 6.22 6.75 -4.22
N TYR A 41 6.58 7.79 -4.97
CA TYR A 41 7.94 8.39 -4.99
C TYR A 41 9.12 7.39 -5.06
N GLY A 42 8.96 6.29 -5.79
CA GLY A 42 10.01 5.27 -5.96
C GLY A 42 10.15 4.28 -4.80
N PHE A 43 9.14 4.17 -3.94
CA PHE A 43 8.95 3.08 -2.98
C PHE A 43 7.52 2.53 -3.07
N TYR A 44 7.27 1.44 -2.37
CA TYR A 44 5.97 0.79 -2.35
C TYR A 44 5.30 0.98 -1.00
N VAL A 45 3.97 1.02 -1.00
CA VAL A 45 3.16 1.08 0.22
C VAL A 45 2.06 0.04 0.15
N GLU A 46 2.03 -0.85 1.14
CA GLU A 46 0.91 -1.75 1.37
C GLU A 46 -0.06 -1.12 2.35
N LEU A 47 -1.30 -0.92 1.90
CA LEU A 47 -2.43 -0.52 2.72
C LEU A 47 -3.31 -1.75 2.98
N ARG A 48 -3.40 -2.15 4.25
CA ARG A 48 -4.28 -3.22 4.71
C ARG A 48 -5.51 -2.63 5.38
N HIS A 49 -6.68 -3.02 4.93
CA HIS A 49 -7.95 -2.65 5.55
C HIS A 49 -8.88 -3.86 5.68
N ASP A 50 -9.76 -3.76 6.67
CA ASP A 50 -10.80 -4.73 6.92
C ASP A 50 -11.89 -4.66 5.83
N ALA A 51 -12.23 -5.80 5.22
CA ALA A 51 -13.18 -5.84 4.12
C ALA A 51 -14.62 -5.48 4.54
N TYR A 52 -14.96 -5.66 5.82
CA TYR A 52 -16.34 -5.51 6.32
C TYR A 52 -16.58 -4.15 6.97
N THR A 53 -15.61 -3.67 7.74
CA THR A 53 -15.67 -2.41 8.48
C THR A 53 -15.00 -1.25 7.75
N ASN A 54 -14.29 -1.53 6.65
CA ASN A 54 -13.51 -0.56 5.88
C ASN A 54 -12.48 0.20 6.73
N THR A 55 -12.10 -0.36 7.88
CA THR A 55 -11.17 0.29 8.80
C THR A 55 -9.74 -0.02 8.37
N ILE A 56 -8.91 1.02 8.26
CA ILE A 56 -7.48 0.86 7.99
C ILE A 56 -6.82 0.16 9.18
N GLN A 57 -6.26 -1.01 8.94
CA GLN A 57 -5.58 -1.80 9.96
C GLN A 57 -4.09 -1.48 9.99
N ARG A 58 -3.48 -1.25 8.81
CA ARG A 58 -2.03 -1.03 8.71
C ARG A 58 -1.64 -0.33 7.41
N VAL A 59 -0.61 0.51 7.51
CA VAL A 59 0.12 1.09 6.37
C VAL A 59 1.58 0.67 6.52
N THR A 60 2.16 0.06 5.50
CA THR A 60 3.56 -0.40 5.52
C THR A 60 4.29 0.12 4.29
N ALA A 61 5.26 1.00 4.47
CA ALA A 61 6.13 1.46 3.39
C ALA A 61 7.40 0.61 3.29
N PHE A 62 7.79 0.24 2.08
CA PHE A 62 8.96 -0.61 1.84
C PHE A 62 9.59 -0.35 0.48
N ARG A 63 10.86 -0.77 0.33
CA ARG A 63 11.60 -0.73 -0.95
C ARG A 63 12.04 -2.11 -1.42
N ASP A 64 11.95 -3.10 -0.55
CA ASP A 64 12.36 -4.47 -0.87
C ASP A 64 11.34 -5.13 -1.79
N THR A 65 11.81 -5.74 -2.87
CA THR A 65 10.93 -6.42 -3.84
C THR A 65 10.43 -7.76 -3.33
N ALA A 66 11.00 -8.32 -2.25
CA ALA A 66 10.49 -9.55 -1.63
C ALA A 66 9.02 -9.40 -1.19
N LEU A 67 8.62 -8.22 -0.72
CA LEU A 67 7.23 -7.96 -0.32
C LEU A 67 6.27 -7.82 -1.52
N LEU A 68 6.80 -7.79 -2.76
CA LEU A 68 6.00 -7.84 -3.98
C LEU A 68 5.65 -9.27 -4.40
N GLU A 69 6.31 -10.30 -3.85
CA GLU A 69 6.09 -11.70 -4.23
C GLU A 69 4.61 -12.11 -4.25
N PRO A 70 3.79 -11.79 -3.22
CA PRO A 70 2.38 -12.18 -3.23
C PRO A 70 1.51 -11.23 -4.08
N TYR A 71 2.10 -10.21 -4.70
CA TYR A 71 1.44 -9.33 -5.69
C TYR A 71 1.77 -9.69 -7.13
N LEU A 72 2.83 -10.47 -7.40
CA LEU A 72 3.28 -10.84 -8.75
C LEU A 72 2.15 -11.35 -9.66
N PRO A 73 1.20 -12.20 -9.21
CA PRO A 73 0.10 -12.66 -10.07
C PRO A 73 -0.89 -11.58 -10.50
N TYR A 74 -0.91 -10.45 -9.80
CA TYR A 74 -1.85 -9.34 -9.97
C TYR A 74 -1.23 -8.14 -10.67
N LEU A 75 0.10 -8.08 -10.77
CA LEU A 75 0.81 -7.09 -11.55
C LEU A 75 0.67 -7.49 -13.02
N SER A 76 -0.23 -6.83 -13.75
CA SER A 76 -0.32 -6.99 -15.20
C SER A 76 0.97 -6.52 -15.86
N GLU A 77 1.46 -7.24 -16.86
CA GLU A 77 2.51 -6.75 -17.76
C GLU A 77 2.06 -5.40 -18.33
N ILE A 78 2.83 -4.33 -18.04
CA ILE A 78 2.65 -3.01 -18.64
C ILE A 78 3.22 -3.03 -20.05
#